data_AF-A0A235IYP7-F1
#
_entry.id   AF-A0A235IYP7-F1
#
_cell.length_a   1.000
_cell.length_b   1.000
_cell.length_c   1.000
_cell.angle_alpha   90.00
_cell.angle_beta   90.00
_cell.angle_gamma   90.00
#
_symmetry.space_group_name_H-M   'P 1'
#
loop_
_entity.id
_entity.type
_entity.pdbx_description
1 polymer ?
#
loop_
_entity_poly.entity_id
_entity_poly.type
_entity_poly.pdbx_seq_one_letter_code
_entity_poly.pdbx_strand_id
1 'polypeptide(L)'
;MTDYIKRIQSSLQHKVSVSRKEIKHYMEQQNMDINNPTSDQIEAVKYYFLEVAQSIVAVEEKTAITPVTTVSEAIEDKVLAENPVSFETAGENALTVNAEVRGMVGFKAQTMGIQLAESQIDGIASQIDASGHSFSETLAAIENALIAYIDYQHSQEASQVDSMLERVTERVAVKNHAIHQQLNDGIHAFTDNLHTVEREQKKITGTLLLRLKVPV
;
A
#
# COMPACT_ATOMS: atom_id res chain seq x y z
N MET A 1 -19.09 -37.90 23.99
CA MET A 1 -18.49 -37.55 22.68
C MET A 1 -18.49 -36.03 22.47
N THR A 2 -17.93 -35.27 23.41
CA THR A 2 -17.86 -33.78 23.35
C THR A 2 -16.81 -33.18 24.29
N ASP A 3 -15.97 -33.99 24.91
CA ASP A 3 -15.17 -33.53 26.05
C ASP A 3 -13.98 -32.67 25.60
N TYR A 4 -13.43 -32.90 24.40
CA TYR A 4 -12.37 -32.06 23.84
C TYR A 4 -12.87 -30.69 23.41
N ILE A 5 -14.01 -30.60 22.72
CA ILE A 5 -14.63 -29.30 22.37
C ILE A 5 -14.95 -28.52 23.66
N LYS A 6 -15.45 -29.18 24.71
CA LYS A 6 -15.68 -28.55 26.01
C LYS A 6 -14.38 -28.05 26.65
N ARG A 7 -13.29 -28.82 26.59
CA ARG A 7 -11.97 -28.44 27.11
C ARG A 7 -11.38 -27.26 26.34
N ILE A 8 -11.47 -27.26 25.01
CA ILE A 8 -11.03 -26.15 24.16
C ILE A 8 -11.84 -24.90 24.49
N GLN A 9 -13.17 -25.01 24.53
CA GLN A 9 -14.05 -23.89 24.87
C GLN A 9 -13.76 -23.33 26.26
N SER A 10 -13.61 -24.18 27.28
CA SER A 10 -13.28 -23.74 28.64
C SER A 10 -11.92 -23.05 28.70
N SER A 11 -10.94 -23.52 27.93
CA SER A 11 -9.61 -22.91 27.83
C SER A 11 -9.65 -21.56 27.10
N LEU A 12 -10.59 -21.36 26.18
CA LEU A 12 -10.74 -20.14 25.40
C LEU A 12 -11.66 -19.11 26.08
N GLN A 13 -12.67 -19.53 26.84
CA GLN A 13 -13.65 -18.63 27.48
C GLN A 13 -13.05 -17.55 28.37
N HIS A 14 -11.86 -17.79 28.96
CA HIS A 14 -11.16 -16.78 29.75
C HIS A 14 -10.53 -15.66 28.92
N LYS A 15 -10.45 -15.82 27.59
CA LYS A 15 -9.77 -14.90 26.67
C LYS A 15 -10.62 -14.49 25.47
N VAL A 16 -11.53 -15.35 25.02
CA VAL A 16 -12.37 -15.19 23.82
C VAL A 16 -13.72 -15.89 24.01
N SER A 17 -14.81 -15.22 23.66
CA SER A 17 -16.14 -15.84 23.62
C SER A 17 -16.29 -16.67 22.34
N VAL A 18 -16.17 -17.99 22.44
CA VAL A 18 -16.35 -18.93 21.31
C VAL A 18 -17.40 -19.98 21.66
N SER A 19 -18.29 -20.29 20.71
CA SER A 19 -19.30 -21.33 20.86
C SER A 19 -18.75 -22.71 20.46
N ARG A 20 -19.33 -23.77 21.04
CA ARG A 20 -18.97 -25.16 20.69
C ARG A 20 -19.24 -25.49 19.23
N LYS A 21 -20.19 -24.80 18.59
CA LYS A 21 -20.55 -25.03 17.19
C LYS A 21 -19.44 -24.51 16.26
N GLU A 22 -18.86 -23.36 16.56
CA GLU A 22 -17.78 -22.76 15.78
C GLU A 22 -16.50 -23.60 15.88
N ILE A 23 -16.15 -24.06 17.09
CA ILE A 23 -15.00 -24.95 17.30
C ILE A 23 -15.19 -26.25 16.49
N LYS A 24 -16.39 -26.83 16.52
CA LYS A 24 -16.70 -28.05 15.77
C LYS A 24 -16.59 -27.81 14.26
N HIS A 25 -17.15 -26.72 13.77
CA HIS A 25 -17.13 -26.39 12.35
C HIS A 25 -15.71 -26.19 11.82
N TYR A 26 -14.86 -25.50 12.57
CA TYR A 26 -13.45 -25.32 12.21
C TYR A 26 -12.69 -26.66 12.18
N MET A 27 -12.89 -27.52 13.19
CA MET A 27 -12.27 -28.85 13.20
C MET A 27 -12.74 -29.72 12.03
N GLU A 28 -14.01 -29.64 11.65
CA GLU A 28 -14.57 -30.34 10.48
C GLU A 28 -13.96 -29.82 9.16
N GLN A 29 -13.81 -28.50 9.01
CA GLN A 29 -13.19 -27.90 7.81
C GLN A 29 -11.73 -28.31 7.65
N GLN A 30 -11.02 -28.49 8.75
CA GLN A 30 -9.61 -28.88 8.76
C GLN A 30 -9.41 -30.41 8.75
N ASN A 31 -10.47 -31.18 8.47
CA ASN A 31 -10.46 -32.66 8.48
C ASN A 31 -9.88 -33.27 9.77
N MET A 32 -10.08 -32.61 10.92
CA MET A 32 -9.59 -33.09 12.21
C MET A 32 -10.57 -34.11 12.81
N ASP A 33 -10.04 -35.15 13.45
CA ASP A 33 -10.87 -36.08 14.21
C ASP A 33 -11.39 -35.41 15.48
N ILE A 34 -12.66 -35.05 15.47
CA ILE A 34 -13.37 -34.37 16.56
C ILE A 34 -13.44 -35.24 17.82
N ASN A 35 -13.39 -36.56 17.66
CA ASN A 35 -13.54 -37.51 18.76
C ASN A 35 -12.21 -37.82 19.44
N ASN A 36 -11.10 -37.68 18.71
CA ASN A 36 -9.77 -37.91 19.23
C ASN A 36 -8.72 -36.98 18.58
N PRO A 37 -8.78 -35.67 18.81
CA PRO A 37 -7.80 -34.75 18.26
C PRO A 37 -6.45 -34.95 18.96
N THR A 38 -5.36 -34.86 18.19
CA THR A 38 -4.00 -34.81 18.73
C THR A 38 -3.78 -33.53 19.54
N SER A 39 -2.81 -33.54 20.45
CA SER A 39 -2.50 -32.35 21.28
C SER A 39 -2.18 -31.12 20.41
N ASP A 40 -1.47 -31.34 19.32
CA ASP A 40 -1.06 -30.28 18.38
C ASP A 40 -2.28 -29.71 17.65
N GLN A 41 -3.25 -30.54 17.27
CA GLN A 41 -4.52 -30.08 16.68
C GLN A 41 -5.35 -29.26 17.68
N ILE A 42 -5.39 -29.68 18.95
CA ILE A 42 -6.08 -28.92 20.02
C ILE A 42 -5.44 -27.53 20.17
N GLU A 43 -4.12 -27.46 20.10
CA GLU A 43 -3.38 -26.21 20.25
C GLU A 43 -3.54 -25.28 19.04
N ALA A 44 -3.48 -25.82 17.82
CA ALA A 44 -3.75 -25.10 16.59
C ALA A 44 -5.16 -24.47 16.57
N VAL A 45 -6.17 -25.19 17.03
CA VAL A 45 -7.55 -24.66 17.15
C VAL A 45 -7.60 -23.50 18.15
N LYS A 46 -6.89 -23.59 19.28
CA LYS A 46 -6.84 -22.50 20.26
C LYS A 46 -6.15 -21.26 19.71
N TYR A 47 -5.03 -21.44 19.02
CA TYR A 47 -4.30 -20.34 18.39
C TYR A 47 -5.15 -19.61 17.36
N TYR A 48 -5.83 -20.35 16.49
CA TYR A 48 -6.74 -19.78 15.49
C TYR A 48 -7.81 -18.88 16.13
N PHE A 49 -8.52 -19.36 17.15
CA PHE A 49 -9.58 -18.56 17.79
C PHE A 49 -9.04 -17.38 18.63
N LEU A 50 -7.82 -17.47 19.16
CA LEU A 50 -7.16 -16.35 19.83
C LEU A 50 -6.75 -15.26 18.83
N GLU A 51 -6.21 -15.66 17.69
CA GLU A 51 -5.80 -14.75 16.61
C GLU A 51 -7.01 -14.05 15.98
N VAL A 52 -8.07 -14.79 15.68
CA VAL A 52 -9.33 -14.23 15.16
C VAL A 52 -9.92 -13.21 16.13
N ALA A 53 -9.89 -13.48 17.44
CA ALA A 53 -10.38 -12.54 18.43
C ALA A 53 -9.53 -11.27 18.55
N GLN A 54 -8.22 -11.40 18.44
CA GLN A 54 -7.29 -10.26 18.43
C GLN A 54 -7.46 -9.41 17.15
N SER A 55 -7.81 -10.05 16.03
CA SER A 55 -8.13 -9.35 14.77
C SER A 55 -9.46 -8.59 14.81
N ILE A 56 -10.46 -9.03 15.60
CA ILE A 56 -11.78 -8.36 15.67
C ILE A 56 -11.74 -7.11 16.57
N VAL A 57 -10.88 -7.08 17.60
CA VAL A 57 -10.73 -5.90 18.48
C VAL A 57 -10.15 -4.68 17.74
N ALA A 58 -9.53 -4.88 16.57
CA ALA A 58 -9.03 -3.79 15.73
C ALA A 58 -10.11 -3.13 14.82
N VAL A 59 -11.38 -3.58 14.86
CA VAL A 59 -12.43 -3.16 13.91
C VAL A 59 -13.70 -2.63 14.61
N GLU A 60 -13.55 -1.90 15.72
CA GLU A 60 -14.63 -1.06 16.27
C GLU A 60 -14.29 0.44 16.19
N GLU A 61 -13.70 0.93 15.09
CA GLU A 61 -13.81 2.36 14.76
C GLU A 61 -13.61 2.67 13.27
N LYS A 62 -14.56 2.25 12.41
CA LYS A 62 -15.19 3.14 11.42
C LYS A 62 -16.15 2.37 10.52
N THR A 63 -17.38 2.84 10.59
CA THR A 63 -18.55 2.54 9.76
C THR A 63 -18.34 2.86 8.28
N ALA A 64 -18.88 1.98 7.43
CA ALA A 64 -19.30 2.16 6.02
C ALA A 64 -18.17 2.55 5.04
N ILE A 65 -18.00 1.91 3.86
CA ILE A 65 -18.97 1.78 2.76
C ILE A 65 -18.54 0.63 1.81
N THR A 66 -19.51 0.15 1.04
CA THR A 66 -19.60 -0.92 0.03
C THR A 66 -18.69 -0.78 -1.23
N PRO A 67 -18.64 -1.82 -2.10
CA PRO A 67 -17.49 -2.15 -2.95
C PRO A 67 -17.58 -1.54 -4.35
N VAL A 68 -16.41 -1.29 -4.99
CA VAL A 68 -16.34 -0.95 -6.42
C VAL A 68 -15.23 -1.75 -7.11
N THR A 69 -15.68 -2.78 -7.82
CA THR A 69 -15.45 -3.11 -9.23
C THR A 69 -14.08 -2.81 -9.87
N THR A 70 -13.45 -3.90 -10.27
CA THR A 70 -12.51 -4.13 -11.37
C THR A 70 -12.45 -3.06 -12.48
N VAL A 71 -11.24 -2.59 -12.78
CA VAL A 71 -10.84 -2.18 -14.13
C VAL A 71 -9.43 -2.75 -14.40
N SER A 72 -9.37 -3.73 -15.30
CA SER A 72 -8.15 -4.09 -16.04
C SER A 72 -7.80 -2.96 -16.99
N GLU A 73 -6.51 -2.61 -17.10
CA GLU A 73 -5.75 -2.74 -18.37
C GLU A 73 -4.28 -2.29 -18.21
N ALA A 74 -3.40 -3.21 -18.59
CA ALA A 74 -2.12 -3.09 -19.28
C ALA A 74 -1.20 -1.87 -19.01
N ILE A 75 -0.02 -2.14 -18.43
CA ILE A 75 1.22 -1.47 -18.85
C ILE A 75 2.31 -2.54 -19.05
N GLU A 76 2.96 -2.41 -20.19
CA GLU A 76 3.93 -3.29 -20.84
C GLU A 76 5.15 -3.66 -20.00
N ASP A 77 5.40 -4.96 -20.05
CA ASP A 77 6.68 -5.64 -20.21
C ASP A 77 7.85 -4.74 -20.68
N LYS A 78 8.88 -4.63 -19.83
CA LYS A 78 10.22 -4.25 -20.27
C LYS A 78 11.25 -5.12 -19.57
N VAL A 79 11.44 -6.29 -20.16
CA VAL A 79 12.63 -7.14 -20.09
C VAL A 79 13.90 -6.27 -20.11
N LEU A 80 14.73 -6.40 -19.07
CA LEU A 80 16.16 -6.13 -19.15
C LEU A 80 16.90 -7.46 -18.97
N ALA A 81 17.37 -7.95 -20.11
CA ALA A 81 18.12 -9.18 -20.26
C ALA A 81 19.55 -9.03 -19.71
N GLU A 82 19.97 -10.12 -19.05
CA GLU A 82 21.27 -10.79 -19.18
C GLU A 82 22.52 -10.14 -18.58
N ASN A 83 22.99 -10.80 -17.51
CA ASN A 83 24.36 -11.30 -17.47
C ASN A 83 24.35 -12.72 -16.85
N PRO A 84 24.59 -13.80 -17.62
CA PRO A 84 24.68 -15.15 -17.09
C PRO A 84 26.10 -15.41 -16.59
N VAL A 85 26.31 -15.37 -15.28
CA VAL A 85 27.54 -15.94 -14.70
C VAL A 85 27.29 -17.44 -14.50
N SER A 86 27.82 -18.21 -15.44
CA SER A 86 27.95 -19.66 -15.31
C SER A 86 28.90 -20.00 -14.16
N PHE A 87 28.41 -20.81 -13.21
CA PHE A 87 29.25 -21.71 -12.43
C PHE A 87 28.53 -23.05 -12.30
N GLU A 88 29.06 -24.04 -13.01
CA GLU A 88 28.66 -25.44 -12.88
C GLU A 88 29.09 -26.00 -11.51
N THR A 89 28.28 -26.94 -11.02
CA THR A 89 28.57 -28.01 -10.04
C THR A 89 28.71 -27.65 -8.56
N ALA A 90 27.55 -27.55 -7.88
CA ALA A 90 27.32 -28.15 -6.57
C ALA A 90 25.88 -28.67 -6.51
N GLY A 91 25.69 -29.90 -7.00
CA GLY A 91 24.39 -30.53 -7.24
C GLY A 91 23.58 -30.80 -5.98
N GLU A 92 22.26 -30.71 -6.16
CA GLU A 92 21.16 -31.23 -5.32
C GLU A 92 20.92 -30.59 -3.94
N ASN A 93 21.94 -30.09 -3.23
CA ASN A 93 21.75 -29.47 -1.90
C ASN A 93 21.47 -27.95 -1.94
N ALA A 94 21.93 -27.23 -2.97
CA ALA A 94 21.72 -25.78 -3.05
C ALA A 94 20.27 -25.39 -3.42
N LEU A 95 19.60 -26.18 -4.26
CA LEU A 95 18.20 -25.94 -4.63
C LEU A 95 17.22 -26.27 -3.49
N THR A 96 17.53 -27.27 -2.68
CA THR A 96 16.72 -27.66 -1.51
C THR A 96 16.85 -26.63 -0.38
N VAL A 97 18.06 -26.14 -0.11
CA VAL A 97 18.30 -25.07 0.87
C VAL A 97 17.59 -23.78 0.46
N ASN A 98 17.60 -23.42 -0.82
CA ASN A 98 16.88 -22.22 -1.28
C ASN A 98 15.36 -22.33 -1.11
N ALA A 99 14.79 -23.51 -1.42
CA ALA A 99 13.35 -23.76 -1.21
C ALA A 99 12.95 -23.72 0.28
N GLU A 100 13.80 -24.23 1.17
CA GLU A 100 13.59 -24.17 2.62
C GLU A 100 13.65 -22.72 3.14
N VAL A 101 14.65 -21.94 2.69
CA VAL A 101 14.77 -20.51 3.03
C VAL A 101 13.56 -19.72 2.54
N ARG A 102 13.06 -19.97 1.32
CA ARG A 102 11.81 -19.35 0.82
C ARG A 102 10.62 -19.64 1.74
N GLY A 103 10.47 -20.89 2.17
CA GLY A 103 9.42 -21.29 3.12
C GLY A 103 9.56 -20.59 4.47
N MET A 104 10.80 -20.48 4.99
CA MET A 104 11.09 -19.79 6.24
C MET A 104 10.84 -18.28 6.15
N VAL A 105 11.19 -17.64 5.03
CA VAL A 105 10.87 -16.23 4.75
C VAL A 105 9.37 -16.01 4.75
N GLY A 106 8.60 -16.85 4.03
CA GLY A 106 7.14 -16.75 4.00
C GLY A 106 6.50 -16.92 5.38
N PHE A 107 6.91 -17.94 6.13
CA PHE A 107 6.42 -18.19 7.48
C PHE A 107 6.73 -17.05 8.46
N LYS A 108 7.98 -16.55 8.44
CA LYS A 108 8.41 -15.45 9.31
C LYS A 108 7.71 -14.14 8.93
N ALA A 109 7.57 -13.85 7.65
CA ALA A 109 6.81 -12.69 7.16
C ALA A 109 5.35 -12.73 7.64
N GLN A 110 4.68 -13.88 7.50
CA GLN A 110 3.32 -14.05 8.00
C GLN A 110 3.23 -13.88 9.52
N THR A 111 4.20 -14.41 10.27
CA THR A 111 4.29 -14.23 11.74
C THR A 111 4.45 -12.77 12.13
N MET A 112 5.15 -11.98 11.31
CA MET A 112 5.33 -10.54 11.50
C MET A 112 4.14 -9.72 10.96
N GLY A 113 3.10 -10.35 10.42
CA GLY A 113 1.97 -9.67 9.79
C GLY A 113 2.31 -9.01 8.45
N ILE A 114 3.42 -9.39 7.82
CA ILE A 114 3.89 -8.84 6.55
C ILE A 114 3.33 -9.70 5.43
N GLN A 115 2.57 -9.08 4.53
CA GLN A 115 2.07 -9.74 3.34
C GLN A 115 3.04 -9.52 2.17
N LEU A 116 3.74 -10.58 1.78
CA LEU A 116 4.69 -10.55 0.67
C LEU A 116 4.12 -11.28 -0.55
N ALA A 117 4.37 -10.73 -1.73
CA ALA A 117 4.17 -11.42 -3.00
C ALA A 117 5.27 -12.48 -3.21
N GLU A 118 4.99 -13.50 -4.02
CA GLU A 118 5.92 -14.60 -4.24
C GLU A 118 7.27 -14.14 -4.80
N SER A 119 7.29 -13.14 -5.68
CA SER A 119 8.53 -12.52 -6.19
C SER A 119 9.35 -11.80 -5.12
N GLN A 120 8.71 -11.27 -4.07
CA GLN A 120 9.41 -10.59 -2.96
C GLN A 120 10.03 -11.62 -2.01
N ILE A 121 9.32 -12.72 -1.77
CA ILE A 121 9.85 -13.87 -1.01
C ILE A 121 11.10 -14.41 -1.71
N ASP A 122 11.06 -14.54 -3.04
CA ASP A 122 12.20 -14.99 -3.84
C ASP A 122 13.38 -14.04 -3.77
N GLY A 123 13.11 -12.73 -3.89
CA GLY A 123 14.13 -11.70 -3.76
C GLY A 123 14.82 -11.73 -2.41
N ILE A 124 14.05 -11.82 -1.32
CA ILE A 124 14.59 -11.87 0.05
C ILE A 124 15.35 -13.17 0.28
N ALA A 125 14.79 -14.31 -0.11
CA ALA A 125 15.42 -15.61 0.06
C ALA A 125 16.74 -15.73 -0.73
N SER A 126 16.83 -15.11 -1.90
CA SER A 126 18.05 -15.11 -2.73
C SER A 126 19.22 -14.34 -2.10
N GLN A 127 18.95 -13.44 -1.15
CA GLN A 127 19.96 -12.64 -0.45
C GLN A 127 20.46 -13.31 0.83
N ILE A 128 19.87 -14.43 1.23
CA ILE A 128 20.18 -15.12 2.49
C ILE A 128 21.05 -16.32 2.18
N ASP A 129 22.31 -16.23 2.59
CA ASP A 129 23.22 -17.37 2.58
C ASP A 129 22.95 -18.25 3.80
N ALA A 130 22.13 -19.29 3.61
CA ALA A 130 21.85 -20.28 4.65
C ALA A 130 22.85 -21.44 4.66
N SER A 131 23.84 -21.46 3.76
CA SER A 131 24.75 -22.59 3.65
C SER A 131 25.67 -22.65 4.88
N GLY A 132 25.65 -23.78 5.60
CA GLY A 132 26.45 -23.98 6.81
C GLY A 132 25.99 -23.24 8.06
N HIS A 133 24.89 -22.49 8.01
CA HIS A 133 24.33 -21.77 9.15
C HIS A 133 23.35 -22.66 9.93
N SER A 134 23.28 -22.47 11.25
CA SER A 134 22.25 -23.11 12.06
C SER A 134 20.86 -22.51 11.76
N PHE A 135 19.80 -23.27 12.01
CA PHE A 135 18.42 -22.80 11.82
C PHE A 135 18.15 -21.46 12.50
N SER A 136 18.69 -21.25 13.71
CA SER A 136 18.52 -19.99 14.45
C SER A 136 19.24 -18.81 13.79
N GLU A 137 20.39 -19.03 13.19
CA GLU A 137 21.16 -17.99 12.48
C GLU A 137 20.46 -17.63 11.16
N THR A 138 19.99 -18.63 10.41
CA THR A 138 19.18 -18.43 9.20
C THR A 138 17.90 -17.67 9.52
N LEU A 139 17.20 -18.02 10.61
CA LEU A 139 15.99 -17.32 11.02
C LEU A 139 16.26 -15.85 11.42
N ALA A 140 17.38 -15.58 12.10
CA ALA A 140 17.79 -14.22 12.42
C ALA A 140 18.19 -13.42 11.16
N ALA A 141 18.85 -14.06 10.20
CA ALA A 141 19.15 -13.44 8.90
C ALA A 141 17.87 -13.09 8.12
N ILE A 142 16.87 -13.99 8.13
CA ILE A 142 15.55 -13.75 7.55
C ILE A 142 14.86 -12.57 8.23
N GLU A 143 14.86 -12.52 9.56
CA GLU A 143 14.25 -11.42 10.31
C GLU A 143 14.88 -10.07 9.96
N ASN A 144 16.21 -10.00 9.93
CA ASN A 144 16.93 -8.80 9.53
C ASN A 144 16.64 -8.40 8.07
N ALA A 145 16.57 -9.38 7.17
CA ALA A 145 16.25 -9.13 5.77
C ALA A 145 14.82 -8.61 5.58
N LEU A 146 13.85 -9.13 6.34
CA LEU A 146 12.47 -8.64 6.35
C LEU A 146 12.36 -7.20 6.90
N ILE A 147 13.07 -6.90 7.99
CA ILE A 147 13.14 -5.53 8.54
C ILE A 147 13.75 -4.57 7.52
N ALA A 148 14.90 -4.93 6.94
CA ALA A 148 15.56 -4.12 5.93
C ALA A 148 14.69 -3.89 4.69
N TYR A 149 13.91 -4.89 4.29
CA TYR A 149 12.97 -4.79 3.19
C TYR A 149 11.82 -3.81 3.49
N ILE A 150 11.24 -3.88 4.70
CA ILE A 150 10.21 -2.93 5.14
C ILE A 150 10.76 -1.50 5.17
N ASP A 151 11.95 -1.31 5.74
CA ASP A 151 12.60 0.01 5.82
C ASP A 151 12.84 0.58 4.41
N TYR A 152 13.31 -0.26 3.48
CA TYR A 152 13.48 0.12 2.09
C TYR A 152 12.15 0.50 1.42
N GLN A 153 11.09 -0.28 1.65
CA GLN A 153 9.77 0.02 1.09
C GLN A 153 9.22 1.36 1.61
N HIS A 154 9.33 1.61 2.93
CA HIS A 154 8.93 2.89 3.51
C HIS A 154 9.77 4.06 2.98
N SER A 155 11.07 3.87 2.80
CA SER A 155 11.93 4.90 2.20
C SER A 155 11.52 5.24 0.76
N GLN A 156 11.13 4.24 -0.03
CA GLN A 156 10.67 4.45 -1.41
C GLN A 156 9.35 5.22 -1.46
N GLU A 157 8.40 4.86 -0.59
CA GLU A 157 7.12 5.57 -0.46
C GLU A 157 7.33 7.02 -0.03
N ALA A 158 8.19 7.27 0.97
CA ALA A 158 8.54 8.62 1.40
C ALA A 158 9.14 9.45 0.27
N SER A 159 10.11 8.89 -0.48
CA SER A 159 10.72 9.57 -1.62
C SER A 159 9.72 9.88 -2.73
N GLN A 160 8.75 8.99 -2.98
CA GLN A 160 7.69 9.23 -3.96
C GLN A 160 6.76 10.36 -3.51
N VAL A 161 6.39 10.40 -2.23
CA VAL A 161 5.58 11.48 -1.64
C VAL A 161 6.31 12.81 -1.75
N ASP A 162 7.60 12.86 -1.44
CA ASP A 162 8.41 14.08 -1.56
C ASP A 162 8.47 14.59 -3.01
N SER A 163 8.69 13.69 -3.98
CA SER A 163 8.67 14.04 -5.41
C SER A 163 7.30 14.57 -5.86
N MET A 164 6.21 13.97 -5.36
CA MET A 164 4.86 14.46 -5.65
C MET A 164 4.62 15.84 -5.06
N LEU A 165 5.06 16.08 -3.82
CA LEU A 165 4.90 17.36 -3.14
C LEU A 165 5.72 18.46 -3.82
N GLU A 166 6.95 18.16 -4.25
CA GLU A 166 7.78 19.06 -5.05
C GLU A 166 7.07 19.45 -6.36
N ARG A 167 6.57 18.47 -7.11
CA ARG A 167 5.83 18.70 -8.37
C ARG A 167 4.57 19.55 -8.17
N VAL A 168 3.81 19.30 -7.11
CA VAL A 168 2.60 20.09 -6.79
C VAL A 168 3.00 21.53 -6.45
N THR A 169 4.04 21.70 -5.63
CA THR A 169 4.52 23.01 -5.19
C THR A 169 5.04 23.82 -6.38
N GLU A 170 5.83 23.21 -7.26
CA GLU A 170 6.29 23.81 -8.51
C GLU A 170 5.10 24.19 -9.41
N ARG A 171 4.13 23.29 -9.59
CA ARG A 171 2.95 23.56 -10.42
C ARG A 171 2.12 24.71 -9.88
N VAL A 172 1.97 24.82 -8.57
CA VAL A 172 1.28 25.93 -7.90
C VAL A 172 2.05 27.24 -8.11
N ALA A 173 3.38 27.24 -7.92
CA ALA A 173 4.20 28.41 -8.15
C ALA A 173 4.12 28.91 -9.61
N VAL A 174 4.25 28.01 -10.58
CA VAL A 174 4.12 28.32 -12.02
C VAL A 174 2.73 28.87 -12.34
N LYS A 175 1.67 28.23 -11.84
CA LYS A 175 0.30 28.72 -12.08
C LYS A 175 0.05 30.07 -11.42
N ASN A 176 0.53 30.28 -10.20
CA ASN A 176 0.36 31.56 -9.52
C ASN A 176 1.09 32.67 -10.28
N HIS A 177 2.31 32.40 -10.75
CA HIS A 177 3.05 33.32 -11.61
C HIS A 177 2.29 33.64 -12.91
N ALA A 178 1.75 32.62 -13.59
CA ALA A 178 0.96 32.81 -14.81
C ALA A 178 -0.33 33.62 -14.54
N ILE A 179 -1.02 33.40 -13.42
CA ILE A 179 -2.20 34.18 -13.03
C ILE A 179 -1.81 35.64 -12.78
N HIS A 180 -0.70 35.90 -12.09
CA HIS A 180 -0.21 37.25 -11.88
C HIS A 180 0.13 37.96 -13.20
N GLN A 181 0.73 37.26 -14.16
CA GLN A 181 0.98 37.79 -15.49
C GLN A 181 -0.34 38.10 -16.22
N GLN A 182 -1.28 37.16 -16.25
CA GLN A 182 -2.60 37.36 -16.88
C GLN A 182 -3.38 38.52 -16.25
N LEU A 183 -3.30 38.67 -14.91
CA LEU A 183 -3.93 39.79 -14.21
C LEU A 183 -3.28 41.12 -14.61
N ASN A 184 -1.95 41.17 -14.68
CA ASN A 184 -1.23 42.37 -15.08
C ASN A 184 -1.55 42.76 -16.53
N ASP A 185 -1.56 41.80 -17.44
CA ASP A 185 -1.94 41.99 -18.85
C ASP A 185 -3.39 42.48 -18.96
N GLY A 186 -4.30 41.89 -18.19
CA GLY A 186 -5.70 42.30 -18.12
C GLY A 186 -5.90 43.73 -17.60
N ILE A 187 -5.14 44.13 -16.57
CA ILE A 187 -5.15 45.50 -16.04
C ILE A 187 -4.67 46.49 -17.10
N HIS A 188 -3.56 46.19 -17.78
CA HIS A 188 -3.05 47.04 -18.86
C HIS A 188 -4.07 47.19 -20.00
N ALA A 189 -4.65 46.08 -20.47
CA ALA A 189 -5.67 46.10 -21.51
C ALA A 189 -6.91 46.89 -21.07
N PHE A 190 -7.32 46.78 -19.80
CA PHE A 190 -8.41 47.56 -19.24
C PHE A 190 -8.09 49.07 -19.24
N THR A 191 -6.90 49.46 -18.80
CA THR A 191 -6.46 50.86 -18.81
C THR A 191 -6.42 51.44 -20.23
N ASP A 192 -5.91 50.68 -21.20
CA ASP A 192 -5.88 51.10 -22.61
C ASP A 192 -7.28 51.29 -23.20
N ASN A 193 -8.21 50.37 -22.86
CA ASN A 193 -9.61 50.49 -23.24
C ASN A 193 -10.26 51.71 -22.59
N LEU A 194 -9.98 51.98 -21.30
CA LEU A 194 -10.51 53.13 -20.58
C LEU A 194 -10.06 54.45 -21.24
N HIS A 195 -8.77 54.59 -21.57
CA HIS A 195 -8.28 55.75 -22.31
C HIS A 195 -8.87 55.88 -23.71
N THR A 196 -9.21 54.76 -24.36
CA THR A 196 -9.88 54.77 -25.66
C THR A 196 -11.31 55.26 -25.53
N VAL A 197 -12.07 54.75 -24.55
CA VAL A 197 -13.44 55.22 -24.23
C VAL A 197 -13.45 56.70 -23.86
N GLU A 198 -12.50 57.17 -23.03
CA GLU A 198 -12.40 58.59 -22.69
C GLU A 198 -12.16 59.48 -23.92
N ARG A 199 -11.29 59.04 -24.84
CA ARG A 199 -11.03 59.77 -26.09
C ARG A 199 -12.26 59.80 -26.98
N GLU A 200 -12.99 58.69 -27.08
CA GLU A 200 -14.23 58.62 -27.86
C GLU A 200 -15.33 59.50 -27.24
N GLN A 201 -15.51 59.44 -25.92
CA GLN A 201 -16.46 60.30 -25.22
C GLN A 201 -16.15 61.78 -25.45
N LYS A 202 -14.88 62.19 -25.32
CA LYS A 202 -14.45 63.57 -25.62
C LYS A 202 -14.75 63.97 -27.06
N LYS A 203 -14.50 63.09 -28.04
CA LYS A 203 -14.83 63.33 -29.45
C LYS A 203 -16.34 63.49 -29.67
N ILE A 204 -17.15 62.62 -29.08
CA ILE A 204 -18.61 62.68 -29.19
C ILE A 204 -19.14 63.97 -28.57
N THR A 205 -18.73 64.29 -27.34
CA THR A 205 -19.14 65.53 -26.66
C THR A 205 -18.70 66.78 -27.43
N GLY A 206 -17.46 66.82 -27.92
CA GLY A 206 -16.98 67.93 -28.75
C GLY A 206 -17.78 68.10 -30.04
N THR A 207 -18.11 67.00 -30.72
CA THR A 207 -18.94 67.02 -31.93
C THR A 207 -20.37 67.51 -31.63
N LEU A 208 -20.97 67.08 -30.52
CA LEU A 208 -22.28 67.55 -30.08
C LEU A 208 -22.27 69.06 -29.78
N LEU A 209 -21.26 69.54 -29.07
CA LEU A 209 -21.10 70.97 -28.76
C LEU A 209 -20.93 71.80 -30.03
N LEU A 210 -20.16 71.32 -31.02
CA LEU A 210 -20.02 71.99 -32.31
C LEU A 210 -21.36 72.05 -33.08
N ARG A 211 -22.17 70.98 -33.03
CA ARG A 211 -23.51 70.96 -33.65
C ARG A 211 -24.52 71.88 -32.95
N LEU A 212 -24.35 72.10 -31.65
CA LEU A 212 -25.18 73.01 -30.85
C LEU A 212 -24.77 74.48 -30.96
N LYS A 213 -23.57 74.77 -31.49
CA LYS A 213 -23.09 76.14 -31.68
C LYS A 213 -23.81 76.78 -32.87
N VAL A 214 -24.80 77.62 -32.58
CA VAL A 214 -25.54 78.41 -33.58
C VAL A 214 -24.57 79.40 -34.24
N PRO A 215 -24.50 79.48 -35.58
CA PRO A 215 -23.71 80.50 -36.26
C PRO A 215 -24.34 81.88 -35.98
N VAL A 216 -23.52 82.81 -35.50
CA VAL A 216 -23.85 84.24 -35.32
C VAL A 216 -23.61 84.97 -36.63
#